data_AF-A0A3Q9MN00-F1
#
_entry.id   AF-A0A3Q9MN00-F1
#
_cell.length_a   1.000
_cell.length_b   1.000
_cell.length_c   1.000
_cell.angle_alpha   90.00
_cell.angle_beta   90.00
_cell.angle_gamma   90.00
#
_symmetry.space_group_name_H-M   'P 1'
#
loop_
_entity.id
_entity.type
_entity.pdbx_description
1 polymer ?
#
loop_
_entity_poly.entity_id
_entity_poly.type
_entity_poly.pdbx_seq_one_letter_code
_entity_poly.pdbx_strand_id
1 'polypeptide(L)'
;MLPLPSDLRFWLFPESEFTLREREKRHRNLRWDLEDRRDARAREREQAEAAFQYQVQLARARIALNFAAPEMYWQWYAARNEILSEYDQRDLTRRWAARFPSLDSLDFLFRCAEPVWVIEMNLREIVRETPELLRAQERLYVPNKLSVIASP
;
A
#
# COMPACT_ATOMS: atom_id res chain seq x y z
N MET A 1 -3.08 25.46 64.67
CA MET A 1 -3.11 26.46 63.59
C MET A 1 -4.07 25.97 62.53
N LEU A 2 -5.23 26.61 62.38
CA LEU A 2 -6.20 26.29 61.33
C LEU A 2 -5.74 26.95 60.02
N PRO A 3 -5.82 26.27 58.87
CA PRO A 3 -5.48 26.89 57.59
C PRO A 3 -6.41 28.08 57.30
N LEU A 4 -5.86 29.12 56.69
CA LEU A 4 -6.63 30.31 56.28
C LEU A 4 -7.81 29.90 55.38
N PRO A 5 -9.01 30.47 55.58
CA PRO A 5 -10.15 30.24 54.69
C PRO A 5 -9.78 30.61 53.24
N SER A 6 -10.15 29.75 52.28
CA SER A 6 -9.78 29.89 50.86
C SER A 6 -10.17 31.26 50.28
N ASP A 7 -11.29 31.80 50.74
CA ASP A 7 -11.83 33.08 50.27
C ASP A 7 -11.05 34.28 50.80
N LEU A 8 -10.48 34.19 52.00
CA LEU A 8 -9.65 35.26 52.60
C LEU A 8 -8.29 35.37 51.91
N ARG A 9 -7.76 34.23 51.42
CA ARG A 9 -6.48 34.17 50.71
C ARG A 9 -6.48 35.02 49.43
N PHE A 10 -7.59 34.99 48.71
CA PHE A 10 -7.76 35.75 47.47
C PHE A 10 -7.66 37.27 47.70
N TRP A 11 -8.26 37.77 48.78
CA TRP A 11 -8.22 39.18 49.14
C TRP A 11 -6.86 39.63 49.70
N LEU A 12 -6.17 38.77 50.45
CA LEU A 12 -4.89 39.09 51.07
C LEU A 12 -3.70 38.99 50.10
N PHE A 13 -3.77 38.12 49.10
CA PHE A 13 -2.66 37.85 48.18
C PHE A 13 -3.10 37.71 46.72
N PRO A 14 -3.65 38.77 46.10
CA PRO A 14 -4.20 38.73 44.74
C PRO A 14 -3.18 38.33 43.67
N GLU A 15 -1.89 38.70 43.79
CA GLU A 15 -0.87 38.26 42.83
C GLU A 15 -0.60 36.75 42.91
N SER A 16 -0.79 36.14 44.08
CA SER A 16 -0.58 34.69 44.25
C SER A 16 -1.66 33.88 43.52
N GLU A 17 -2.90 34.34 43.56
CA GLU A 17 -4.03 33.73 42.83
C GLU A 17 -3.90 33.93 41.33
N PHE A 18 -3.49 35.12 40.89
CA PHE A 18 -3.16 35.37 39.49
C PHE A 18 -2.06 34.44 38.99
N THR A 19 -0.98 34.27 39.77
CA THR A 19 0.13 33.38 39.44
C THR A 19 -0.31 31.91 39.37
N LEU A 20 -1.18 31.45 40.28
CA LEU A 20 -1.73 30.09 40.26
C LEU A 20 -2.58 29.87 39.01
N ARG A 21 -3.50 30.79 38.68
CA ARG A 21 -4.34 30.71 37.48
C ARG A 21 -3.50 30.65 36.20
N GLU A 22 -2.45 31.47 36.10
CA GLU A 22 -1.54 31.46 34.96
C GLU A 22 -0.73 30.16 34.88
N ARG A 23 -0.29 29.60 36.02
CA ARG A 23 0.37 28.28 36.05
C ARG A 23 -0.57 27.16 35.62
N GLU A 24 -1.81 27.15 36.09
CA GLU A 24 -2.82 26.18 35.66
C GLU A 24 -3.13 26.29 34.18
N LYS A 25 -3.27 27.51 33.66
CA LYS A 25 -3.45 27.77 32.23
C LYS A 25 -2.26 27.23 31.42
N ARG A 26 -1.02 27.52 31.84
CA ARG A 26 0.19 26.98 31.21
C ARG A 26 0.25 25.45 31.27
N HIS A 27 -0.11 24.85 32.39
CA HIS A 27 -0.18 23.39 32.55
C HIS A 27 -1.23 22.77 31.61
N ARG A 28 -2.41 23.37 31.49
CA ARG A 28 -3.44 22.92 30.55
C ARG A 28 -2.97 23.02 29.11
N ASN A 29 -2.40 24.17 28.71
CA ASN A 29 -1.87 24.37 27.37
C ASN A 29 -0.75 23.37 27.04
N LEU A 30 0.20 23.16 27.97
CA LEU A 30 1.27 22.18 27.78
C LEU A 30 0.72 20.77 27.63
N ARG A 31 -0.31 20.41 28.41
CA ARG A 31 -0.96 19.10 28.29
C ARG A 31 -1.60 18.91 26.91
N TRP A 32 -2.33 19.92 26.43
CA TRP A 32 -2.91 19.90 25.08
C TRP A 32 -1.83 19.82 24.00
N ASP A 33 -0.78 20.63 24.07
CA ASP A 33 0.33 20.58 23.11
C ASP A 33 1.01 19.20 23.06
N LEU A 34 1.17 18.55 24.22
CA LEU A 34 1.74 17.21 24.31
C LEU A 34 0.81 16.15 23.72
N GLU A 35 -0.49 16.28 23.94
CA GLU A 35 -1.52 15.41 23.38
C GLU A 35 -1.58 15.55 21.87
N ASP A 36 -1.64 16.78 21.34
CA ASP A 36 -1.62 17.07 19.91
C ASP A 36 -0.37 16.50 19.23
N ARG A 37 0.81 16.66 19.85
CA ARG A 37 2.06 16.08 19.33
C ARG A 37 2.06 14.57 19.35
N ARG A 38 1.44 13.95 20.36
CA ARG A 38 1.33 12.50 20.46
C ARG A 38 0.43 11.98 19.34
N ASP A 39 -0.72 12.62 19.14
CA ASP A 39 -1.68 12.24 18.10
C ASP A 39 -1.12 12.45 16.70
N ALA A 40 -0.40 13.54 16.47
CA ALA A 40 0.31 13.78 15.21
C ALA A 40 1.31 12.66 14.91
N ARG A 41 2.14 12.27 15.90
CA ARG A 41 3.09 11.16 15.74
C ARG A 41 2.39 9.82 15.54
N ALA A 42 1.26 9.58 16.18
CA ALA A 42 0.49 8.36 16.00
C ALA A 42 -0.02 8.24 14.55
N ARG A 43 -0.61 9.33 14.02
CA ARG A 43 -1.05 9.39 12.61
C ARG A 43 0.09 9.21 11.63
N GLU A 44 1.24 9.85 11.87
CA GLU A 44 2.42 9.70 11.03
C GLU A 44 2.92 8.24 10.99
N ARG A 45 2.94 7.56 12.14
CA ARG A 45 3.31 6.14 12.23
C ARG A 45 2.32 5.26 11.48
N GLU A 46 1.02 5.47 11.65
CA GLU A 46 -0.01 4.72 10.96
C GLU A 46 0.10 4.87 9.43
N GLN A 47 0.33 6.10 8.95
CA GLN A 47 0.57 6.37 7.53
C GLN A 47 1.85 5.69 7.02
N ALA A 48 2.93 5.75 7.79
CA ALA A 48 4.18 5.09 7.44
C ALA A 48 4.05 3.56 7.39
N GLU A 49 3.32 2.97 8.34
CA GLU A 49 3.02 1.54 8.37
C GLU A 49 2.16 1.12 7.18
N ALA A 50 1.10 1.88 6.87
CA ALA A 50 0.24 1.63 5.70
C ALA A 50 1.04 1.72 4.39
N ALA A 51 1.89 2.75 4.24
CA ALA A 51 2.75 2.90 3.07
C ALA A 51 3.74 1.73 2.95
N PHE A 52 4.34 1.30 4.06
CA PHE A 52 5.25 0.15 4.08
C PHE A 52 4.52 -1.15 3.68
N GLN A 53 3.33 -1.41 4.25
CA GLN A 53 2.51 -2.56 3.90
C GLN A 53 2.16 -2.58 2.40
N TYR A 54 1.79 -1.42 1.85
CA TYR A 54 1.53 -1.28 0.41
C TYR A 54 2.76 -1.65 -0.43
N GLN A 55 3.94 -1.13 -0.09
CA GLN A 55 5.19 -1.46 -0.77
C GLN A 55 5.52 -2.96 -0.69
N VAL A 56 5.27 -3.59 0.44
CA VAL A 56 5.43 -5.05 0.60
C VAL A 56 4.47 -5.81 -0.32
N GLN A 57 3.20 -5.39 -0.42
CA GLN A 57 2.24 -6.02 -1.32
C GLN A 57 2.64 -5.83 -2.79
N LEU A 58 3.09 -4.63 -3.15
CA LEU A 58 3.58 -4.32 -4.49
C LEU A 58 4.79 -5.20 -4.86
N ALA A 59 5.76 -5.34 -3.96
CA ALA A 59 6.91 -6.19 -4.15
C ALA A 59 6.52 -7.67 -4.30
N ARG A 60 5.63 -8.18 -3.44
CA ARG A 60 5.10 -9.56 -3.52
C ARG A 60 4.35 -9.78 -4.83
N ALA A 61 3.54 -8.83 -5.25
CA ALA A 61 2.80 -8.93 -6.51
C ALA A 61 3.75 -8.95 -7.71
N ARG A 62 4.79 -8.11 -7.72
CA ARG A 62 5.83 -8.14 -8.77
C ARG A 62 6.54 -9.49 -8.83
N ILE A 63 6.91 -10.05 -7.67
CA ILE A 63 7.53 -11.38 -7.60
C ILE A 63 6.57 -12.44 -8.15
N ALA A 64 5.32 -12.46 -7.68
CA ALA A 64 4.32 -13.43 -8.13
C ALA A 64 4.09 -13.34 -9.66
N LEU A 65 4.01 -12.12 -10.21
CA LEU A 65 3.84 -11.90 -11.64
C LEU A 65 5.05 -12.39 -12.44
N ASN A 66 6.27 -12.18 -11.95
CA ASN A 66 7.48 -12.69 -12.62
C ASN A 66 7.46 -14.20 -12.81
N PHE A 67 6.79 -14.93 -11.90
CA PHE A 67 6.60 -16.38 -11.93
C PHE A 67 5.31 -16.84 -12.63
N ALA A 68 4.50 -15.92 -13.16
CA ALA A 68 3.30 -16.25 -13.91
C ALA A 68 3.61 -16.33 -15.41
N ALA A 69 3.17 -17.42 -16.05
CA ALA A 69 3.05 -17.51 -17.50
C ALA A 69 1.78 -16.77 -17.97
N PRO A 70 1.67 -16.39 -19.26
CA PRO A 70 0.52 -15.64 -19.78
C PRO A 70 -0.84 -16.25 -19.42
N GLU A 71 -0.99 -17.57 -19.51
CA GLU A 71 -2.22 -18.29 -19.16
C GLU A 71 -2.59 -18.24 -17.67
N MET A 72 -1.65 -17.89 -16.80
CA MET A 72 -1.85 -17.77 -15.36
C MET A 72 -2.08 -16.32 -14.91
N TYR A 73 -2.00 -15.35 -15.83
CA TYR A 73 -2.15 -13.93 -15.52
C TYR A 73 -3.46 -13.61 -14.81
N TRP A 74 -4.57 -14.26 -15.21
CA TRP A 74 -5.88 -14.02 -14.59
C TRP A 74 -5.89 -14.29 -13.08
N GLN A 75 -5.12 -15.28 -12.61
CA GLN A 75 -5.01 -15.60 -11.18
C GLN A 75 -4.29 -14.49 -10.44
N TRP A 76 -3.25 -13.94 -11.07
CA TRP A 76 -2.54 -12.79 -10.53
C TRP A 76 -3.46 -11.56 -10.51
N TYR A 77 -4.17 -11.27 -11.60
CA TYR A 77 -5.10 -10.13 -11.67
C TYR A 77 -6.17 -10.21 -10.60
N ALA A 78 -6.90 -11.34 -10.52
CA ALA A 78 -7.95 -11.54 -9.52
C ALA A 78 -7.44 -11.38 -8.08
N ALA A 79 -6.23 -11.86 -7.78
CA ALA A 79 -5.64 -11.76 -6.44
C ALA A 79 -5.11 -10.36 -6.08
N ARG A 80 -4.87 -9.47 -7.06
CA ARG A 80 -4.22 -8.17 -6.85
C ARG A 80 -5.13 -6.97 -7.15
N ASN A 81 -6.23 -7.17 -7.87
CA ASN A 81 -7.11 -6.10 -8.35
C ASN A 81 -7.62 -5.18 -7.21
N GLU A 82 -7.92 -5.74 -6.05
CA GLU A 82 -8.44 -4.99 -4.89
C GLU A 82 -7.34 -4.41 -3.98
N ILE A 83 -6.08 -4.84 -4.16
CA ILE A 83 -4.98 -4.51 -3.24
C ILE A 83 -4.09 -3.40 -3.81
N LEU A 84 -3.83 -3.45 -5.12
CA LEU A 84 -2.90 -2.55 -5.79
C LEU A 84 -3.63 -1.42 -6.50
N SER A 85 -2.98 -0.26 -6.60
CA SER A 85 -3.47 0.81 -7.48
C SER A 85 -3.50 0.34 -8.94
N GLU A 86 -4.47 0.83 -9.71
CA GLU A 86 -4.57 0.52 -11.14
C GLU A 86 -3.30 0.91 -11.91
N TYR A 87 -2.67 2.02 -11.51
CA TYR A 87 -1.41 2.48 -12.07
C TYR A 87 -0.30 1.44 -11.89
N ASP A 88 -0.11 0.94 -10.67
CA ASP A 88 0.93 -0.04 -10.37
C ASP A 88 0.64 -1.39 -11.01
N GLN A 89 -0.63 -1.81 -11.05
CA GLN A 89 -1.02 -3.03 -11.75
C GLN A 89 -0.67 -2.95 -13.24
N ARG A 90 -0.98 -1.81 -13.89
CA ARG A 90 -0.68 -1.59 -15.30
C ARG A 90 0.82 -1.54 -15.56
N ASP A 91 1.60 -0.84 -14.74
CA ASP A 91 3.05 -0.75 -14.86
C ASP A 91 3.72 -2.13 -14.69
N LEU A 92 3.31 -2.91 -13.69
CA LEU A 92 3.79 -4.28 -13.49
C LEU A 92 3.42 -5.17 -14.68
N THR A 93 2.17 -5.11 -15.13
CA THR A 93 1.68 -5.91 -16.26
C THR A 93 2.44 -5.57 -17.54
N ARG A 94 2.67 -4.28 -17.83
CA ARG A 94 3.42 -3.84 -19.01
C ARG A 94 4.83 -4.42 -19.06
N ARG A 95 5.59 -4.29 -17.96
CA ARG A 95 6.96 -4.81 -17.88
C ARG A 95 7.00 -6.33 -17.98
N TRP A 96 6.04 -7.01 -17.36
CA TRP A 96 5.91 -8.44 -17.44
C TRP A 96 5.57 -8.92 -18.85
N ALA A 97 4.61 -8.27 -19.51
CA ALA A 97 4.10 -8.62 -20.83
C ALA A 97 5.17 -8.48 -21.91
N ALA A 98 6.04 -7.47 -21.80
CA ALA A 98 7.17 -7.24 -22.72
C ALA A 98 8.19 -8.40 -22.80
N ARG A 99 8.07 -9.43 -21.95
CA ARG A 99 8.90 -10.65 -22.01
C ARG A 99 8.33 -11.71 -22.96
N PHE A 100 7.08 -11.57 -23.36
CA PHE A 100 6.33 -12.60 -24.10
C PHE A 100 5.96 -12.06 -25.49
N PRO A 101 6.52 -12.63 -26.57
CA PRO A 101 6.23 -12.18 -27.94
C PRO A 101 4.74 -12.27 -28.30
N SER A 102 3.98 -13.23 -27.75
CA SER A 102 2.54 -13.32 -28.01
C SER A 102 1.78 -12.08 -27.56
N LEU A 103 2.31 -11.35 -26.57
CA LEU A 103 1.66 -10.20 -25.94
C LEU A 103 2.06 -8.85 -26.54
N ASP A 104 2.86 -8.82 -27.61
CA ASP A 104 3.34 -7.58 -28.24
C ASP A 104 2.19 -6.66 -28.67
N SER A 105 1.04 -7.22 -29.07
CA SER A 105 -0.16 -6.46 -29.46
C SER A 105 -0.76 -5.63 -28.31
N LEU A 106 -0.47 -5.98 -27.05
CA LEU A 106 -0.94 -5.23 -25.88
C LEU A 106 -0.24 -3.87 -25.71
N ASP A 107 0.91 -3.62 -26.36
CA ASP A 107 1.62 -2.33 -26.26
C ASP A 107 0.75 -1.14 -26.71
N PHE A 108 -0.16 -1.38 -27.66
CA PHE A 108 -1.14 -0.37 -28.05
C PHE A 108 -2.06 0.02 -26.87
N LEU A 109 -2.62 -0.96 -26.15
CA LEU A 109 -3.50 -0.72 -25.01
C LEU A 109 -2.78 0.01 -23.87
N PHE A 110 -1.52 -0.35 -23.61
CA PHE A 110 -0.70 0.37 -22.62
C PHE A 110 -0.45 1.84 -23.00
N ARG A 111 -0.25 2.14 -24.30
CA ARG A 111 -0.07 3.51 -24.80
C ARG A 111 -1.35 4.32 -24.74
N CYS A 112 -2.50 3.70 -24.99
CA CYS A 112 -3.82 4.31 -24.83
C CYS A 112 -4.24 4.47 -23.37
N ALA A 113 -3.40 4.03 -22.41
CA ALA A 113 -3.68 4.08 -20.99
C ALA A 113 -4.98 3.34 -20.61
N GLU A 114 -5.32 2.28 -21.36
CA GLU A 114 -6.49 1.45 -21.12
C GLU A 114 -6.49 0.87 -19.70
N PRO A 115 -7.68 0.67 -19.11
CA PRO A 115 -7.78 0.12 -17.78
C PRO A 115 -7.37 -1.34 -17.73
N VAL A 116 -6.93 -1.82 -16.57
CA VAL A 116 -6.29 -3.15 -16.43
C VAL A 116 -7.27 -4.28 -16.80
N TRP A 117 -8.56 -4.11 -16.55
CA TRP A 117 -9.57 -5.10 -16.94
C TRP A 117 -9.71 -5.26 -18.46
N VAL A 118 -9.51 -4.19 -19.25
CA VAL A 118 -9.49 -4.27 -20.73
C VAL A 118 -8.25 -5.03 -21.19
N ILE A 119 -7.10 -4.74 -20.59
CA ILE A 119 -5.83 -5.44 -20.88
C ILE A 119 -5.98 -6.93 -20.56
N GLU A 120 -6.58 -7.26 -19.41
CA GLU A 120 -6.81 -8.64 -18.99
C GLU A 120 -7.72 -9.41 -19.95
N MET A 121 -8.82 -8.79 -20.38
CA MET A 121 -9.75 -9.38 -21.36
C MET A 121 -9.04 -9.68 -22.69
N ASN A 122 -8.27 -8.73 -23.21
CA ASN A 122 -7.51 -8.93 -24.46
C ASN A 122 -6.42 -9.98 -24.30
N LEU A 123 -5.73 -10.01 -23.16
CA LEU A 123 -4.71 -11.00 -22.86
C LEU A 123 -5.30 -12.41 -22.87
N ARG A 124 -6.48 -12.64 -22.28
CA ARG A 124 -7.15 -13.95 -22.32
C ARG A 124 -7.41 -14.42 -23.74
N GLU A 125 -7.88 -13.53 -24.61
CA GLU A 125 -8.14 -13.85 -26.02
C GLU A 125 -6.84 -14.17 -26.76
N ILE A 126 -5.78 -13.36 -26.57
CA ILE A 126 -4.46 -13.61 -27.15
C ILE A 126 -3.93 -14.98 -26.73
N VAL A 127 -3.98 -15.30 -25.43
CA VAL A 127 -3.52 -16.60 -24.91
C VAL A 127 -4.34 -17.76 -25.51
N ARG A 128 -5.66 -17.57 -25.69
CA ARG A 128 -6.53 -18.59 -26.31
C ARG A 128 -6.16 -18.85 -27.77
N GLU A 129 -5.77 -17.81 -28.50
CA GLU A 129 -5.38 -17.89 -29.92
C GLU A 129 -3.92 -18.33 -30.11
N THR A 130 -3.09 -18.18 -29.08
CA THR A 130 -1.66 -18.52 -29.13
C THR A 130 -1.47 -20.04 -29.23
N PRO A 131 -0.77 -20.53 -30.28
CA PRO A 131 -0.50 -21.96 -30.45
C PRO A 131 0.23 -22.57 -29.24
N GLU A 132 -0.07 -23.83 -28.91
CA GLU A 132 0.53 -24.51 -27.74
C GLU A 132 2.06 -24.54 -27.80
N LEU A 133 2.65 -24.67 -29.00
CA LEU A 133 4.11 -24.63 -29.17
C LEU A 133 4.71 -23.32 -28.66
N LEU A 134 4.09 -22.18 -29.01
CA LEU A 134 4.54 -20.87 -28.57
C LEU A 134 4.29 -20.68 -27.07
N ARG A 135 3.14 -21.12 -26.55
CA ARG A 135 2.88 -21.10 -25.10
C ARG A 135 3.88 -21.94 -24.31
N ALA A 136 4.24 -23.13 -24.81
CA ALA A 136 5.25 -23.99 -24.19
C ALA A 136 6.64 -23.32 -24.18
N GLN A 137 7.01 -22.63 -25.26
CA GLN A 137 8.22 -21.81 -25.31
C GLN A 137 8.16 -20.65 -24.31
N GLU A 138 7.05 -19.92 -24.24
CA GLU A 138 6.87 -18.78 -23.34
C GLU A 138 6.92 -19.16 -21.86
N ARG A 139 6.44 -20.35 -21.49
CA ARG A 139 6.64 -20.90 -20.14
C ARG A 139 8.13 -20.96 -19.79
N LEU A 140 9.04 -21.14 -20.74
CA LEU A 140 10.50 -21.12 -20.53
C LEU A 140 11.06 -19.76 -20.11
N TYR A 141 10.37 -18.66 -20.41
CA TYR A 141 10.77 -17.32 -19.96
C TYR A 141 10.47 -17.06 -18.48
N VAL A 142 9.65 -17.93 -17.86
CA VAL A 142 9.31 -17.84 -16.44
C VAL A 142 10.41 -18.53 -15.60
N PRO A 143 11.02 -17.83 -14.62
CA PRO A 143 12.20 -18.34 -13.88
C PRO A 143 12.00 -19.57 -12.97
N ASN A 144 10.87 -20.27 -12.98
CA ASN A 144 10.68 -21.46 -12.15
C ASN A 144 10.30 -22.69 -13.01
N LYS A 145 11.17 -23.71 -12.96
CA LYS A 145 11.06 -24.99 -13.66
C LYS A 145 10.93 -26.18 -12.71
N LEU A 146 10.62 -25.95 -11.45
CA LEU A 146 10.36 -27.00 -10.49
C LEU A 146 9.05 -27.71 -10.89
N SER A 147 9.11 -28.63 -11.84
CA SER A 147 8.18 -29.73 -11.90
C SER A 147 8.35 -30.46 -10.58
N VAL A 148 7.28 -30.56 -9.78
CA VAL A 148 7.23 -31.55 -8.71
C VAL A 148 7.54 -32.88 -9.38
N ILE A 149 8.74 -33.39 -9.19
CA ILE A 149 9.05 -34.78 -9.52
C ILE A 149 8.13 -35.53 -8.59
N ALA A 150 7.01 -36.02 -9.12
CA ALA A 150 6.10 -36.86 -8.37
C ALA A 150 6.94 -38.03 -7.85
N SER A 151 7.12 -38.09 -6.52
CA SER A 151 7.69 -39.26 -5.87
C SER A 151 6.86 -40.48 -6.28
N PRO A 152 7.52 -41.63 -6.56
CA PRO A 152 6.88 -42.85 -7.05
C PRO A 152 5.85 -43.43 -6.07
#